data_AF-A0A835GUE6-F1
#
_entry.id   AF-A0A835GUE6-F1
#
_cell.length_a   1.000
_cell.length_b   1.000
_cell.length_c   1.000
_cell.angle_alpha   90.00
_cell.angle_beta   90.00
_cell.angle_gamma   90.00
#
_symmetry.space_group_name_H-M   'P 1'
#
loop_
_entity.id
_entity.type
_entity.pdbx_description
1 polymer ?
#
loop_
_entity_poly.entity_id
_entity_poly.type
_entity_poly.pdbx_seq_one_letter_code
_entity_poly.pdbx_strand_id
1 'polypeptide(L)'
;MKMESYVGSSLPLWRVDRRQMGAFLCIAANDVPPAVSKRIILNVNFAPTVKVPNQLLGAPLGTDVKLKCYVEAHPNTINYWIKNRGEMLLDGPKYTITEEKMSYQVTMWLTIRQFSRNDIEIKLNSYAEDFGNQISVAGGLTEAAKGSCSVLGERTLVVVLCYVIMLSLLS
;
A
#
# COMPACT_ATOMS: atom_id res chain seq x y z
N MET A 1 0.68 -19.24 11.19
CA MET A 1 0.17 -19.89 12.41
C MET A 1 -1.18 -19.26 12.74
N LYS A 2 -2.28 -19.99 12.60
CA LYS A 2 -3.62 -19.53 12.99
C LYS A 2 -3.88 -20.12 14.38
N MET A 3 -3.93 -19.27 15.41
CA MET A 3 -4.25 -19.69 16.78
C MET A 3 -5.76 -19.64 16.93
N GLU A 4 -6.40 -20.77 17.23
CA GLU A 4 -7.87 -20.83 17.32
C GLU A 4 -8.39 -20.47 18.72
N SER A 5 -7.65 -20.79 19.77
CA SER A 5 -7.95 -20.36 21.15
C SER A 5 -6.72 -20.47 22.06
N TYR A 6 -6.65 -19.63 23.09
CA TYR A 6 -5.59 -19.64 24.11
C TYR A 6 -6.20 -19.39 25.48
N VAL A 7 -5.77 -20.15 26.49
CA VAL A 7 -6.24 -20.03 27.87
C VAL A 7 -5.17 -19.35 28.71
N GLY A 8 -5.51 -18.18 29.27
CA GLY A 8 -4.65 -17.43 30.16
C GLY A 8 -5.10 -15.98 30.29
N SER A 9 -4.62 -15.29 31.32
CA SER A 9 -4.88 -13.86 31.51
C SER A 9 -4.04 -12.97 30.58
N SER A 10 -2.95 -13.49 30.02
CA SER A 10 -2.06 -12.80 29.08
C SER A 10 -1.68 -13.70 27.91
N LEU A 11 -1.82 -13.18 26.69
CA LEU A 11 -1.42 -13.84 25.44
C LEU A 11 -0.14 -13.16 24.90
N PRO A 12 1.05 -13.75 25.08
CA PRO A 12 2.27 -13.19 24.50
C PRO A 12 2.32 -13.48 22.99
N LEU A 13 2.53 -12.44 22.19
CA LEU A 13 2.70 -12.53 20.75
C LEU A 13 4.14 -12.15 20.38
N TRP A 14 4.89 -13.10 19.82
CA TRP A 14 6.28 -12.90 19.42
C TRP A 14 6.40 -12.84 17.90
N ARG A 15 7.21 -11.91 17.39
CA ARG A 15 7.49 -11.72 15.95
C ARG A 15 6.19 -11.60 15.13
N VAL A 16 5.34 -10.65 15.53
CA VAL A 16 4.03 -10.44 14.92
C VAL A 16 4.16 -10.06 13.45
N ASP A 17 3.49 -10.81 12.58
CA ASP A 17 3.38 -10.54 11.14
C ASP A 17 2.01 -9.96 10.79
N ARG A 18 1.91 -9.20 9.69
CA ARG A 18 0.64 -8.61 9.23
C ARG A 18 -0.48 -9.63 9.01
N ARG A 19 -0.16 -10.89 8.74
CA ARG A 19 -1.15 -12.00 8.64
C ARG A 19 -1.86 -12.31 9.97
N GLN A 20 -1.34 -11.82 11.09
CA GLN A 20 -1.92 -11.96 12.42
C GLN A 20 -2.74 -10.73 12.84
N MET A 21 -2.80 -9.68 12.02
CA MET A 21 -3.74 -8.58 12.24
C MET A 21 -5.17 -9.10 12.26
N GLY A 22 -6.01 -8.51 13.10
CA GLY A 22 -7.41 -8.89 13.18
C GLY A 22 -8.03 -8.64 14.55
N ALA A 23 -9.26 -9.12 14.69
CA ALA A 23 -9.99 -9.04 15.94
C ALA A 23 -9.69 -10.27 16.81
N PHE A 24 -9.17 -10.02 18.00
CA PHE A 24 -9.04 -10.98 19.09
C PHE A 24 -10.23 -10.81 20.02
N LEU A 25 -10.71 -11.91 20.59
CA LEU A 25 -11.77 -11.91 21.58
C LEU A 25 -11.21 -12.45 22.89
N CYS A 26 -11.13 -11.58 23.88
CA CYS A 26 -10.83 -12.00 25.25
C CYS A 26 -12.15 -12.38 25.92
N ILE A 27 -12.28 -13.63 26.37
CA ILE A 27 -13.48 -14.14 27.04
C ILE A 27 -13.10 -14.45 28.48
N ALA A 28 -13.87 -13.92 29.43
CA ALA A 28 -13.80 -14.31 30.84
C ALA A 28 -15.11 -15.01 31.20
N ALA A 29 -14.98 -16.27 31.61
CA ALA A 29 -16.10 -17.13 31.99
C ALA A 29 -15.78 -17.80 33.33
N ASN A 30 -16.80 -17.91 34.17
CA ASN A 30 -16.85 -18.77 35.35
C ASN A 30 -18.06 -19.72 35.19
N ASP A 31 -18.37 -20.51 36.21
CA ASP A 31 -19.49 -21.46 36.18
C ASP A 31 -20.89 -20.79 36.26
N VAL A 32 -20.97 -19.46 36.19
CA VAL A 32 -22.22 -18.69 36.27
C VAL A 32 -22.44 -17.90 34.97
N PRO A 33 -23.44 -18.27 34.15
CA PRO A 33 -23.77 -17.55 32.92
C PRO A 33 -24.32 -16.12 33.18
N PRO A 34 -24.11 -15.15 32.26
CA PRO A 34 -23.38 -15.26 31.00
C PRO A 34 -21.90 -14.90 31.14
N ALA A 35 -21.05 -15.52 30.30
CA ALA A 35 -19.66 -15.10 30.14
C ALA A 35 -19.57 -13.69 29.55
N VAL A 36 -18.53 -12.95 29.94
CA VAL A 36 -18.24 -11.62 29.41
C VAL A 36 -17.09 -11.68 28.42
N SER A 37 -17.12 -10.82 27.40
CA SER A 37 -16.04 -10.77 26.42
C SER A 37 -15.72 -9.35 25.98
N LYS A 38 -14.46 -9.14 25.58
CA LYS A 38 -13.96 -7.88 25.03
C LYS A 38 -13.26 -8.15 23.70
N ARG A 39 -13.71 -7.45 22.66
CA ARG A 39 -13.05 -7.44 21.35
C ARG A 39 -11.85 -6.50 21.39
N ILE A 40 -10.69 -7.00 20.98
CA ILE A 40 -9.43 -6.26 20.90
C ILE A 40 -8.97 -6.32 19.45
N ILE A 41 -8.69 -5.18 18.83
CA ILE A 41 -8.17 -5.13 17.45
C ILE A 41 -6.64 -5.05 17.53
N LEU A 42 -5.96 -6.03 16.94
CA LEU A 42 -4.51 -6.01 16.79
C LEU A 42 -4.16 -5.46 15.42
N ASN A 43 -3.50 -4.31 15.41
CA ASN A 43 -2.90 -3.71 14.22
C ASN A 43 -1.38 -3.88 14.25
N VAL A 44 -0.81 -4.20 13.10
CA VAL A 44 0.64 -4.32 12.90
C VAL A 44 1.05 -3.21 11.96
N ASN A 45 1.98 -2.36 12.38
CA ASN A 45 2.47 -1.28 11.54
C ASN A 45 3.60 -1.77 10.63
N PHE A 46 3.57 -1.33 9.37
CA PHE A 46 4.60 -1.62 8.38
C PHE A 46 4.62 -0.57 7.27
N ALA A 47 5.80 -0.36 6.68
CA ALA A 47 6.00 0.66 5.65
C ALA A 47 5.23 0.34 4.36
N PRO A 48 4.80 1.36 3.59
CA PRO A 48 4.13 1.15 2.32
C PRO A 48 4.96 0.33 1.34
N THR A 49 4.34 -0.67 0.72
CA THR A 49 4.94 -1.48 -0.33
C THR A 49 4.09 -1.38 -1.59
N VAL A 50 4.66 -0.87 -2.69
CA VAL A 50 3.95 -0.79 -3.98
C VAL A 50 4.23 -2.05 -4.82
N LYS A 51 3.16 -2.73 -5.23
CA LYS A 51 3.17 -3.88 -6.14
C LYS A 51 2.51 -3.48 -7.46
N VAL A 52 3.12 -3.88 -8.57
CA VAL A 52 2.60 -3.58 -9.91
C VAL A 52 2.37 -4.89 -10.66
N PRO A 53 1.15 -5.14 -11.16
CA PRO A 53 0.83 -6.40 -11.84
C PRO A 53 1.53 -6.52 -13.20
N ASN A 54 1.64 -5.40 -13.93
CA ASN A 54 2.29 -5.34 -15.24
C ASN A 54 3.53 -4.46 -15.13
N GLN A 55 4.70 -5.10 -15.05
CA GLN A 55 5.98 -4.39 -14.94
C GLN A 55 6.39 -3.70 -16.24
N LEU A 56 5.78 -4.06 -17.37
CA LEU A 56 6.06 -3.58 -18.71
C LEU A 56 4.74 -3.35 -19.45
N LEU A 57 4.41 -2.11 -19.82
CA LEU A 57 3.27 -1.82 -20.71
C LEU A 57 3.72 -1.05 -21.94
N GLY A 58 3.39 -1.56 -23.14
CA GLY A 58 3.59 -0.86 -24.40
C GLY A 58 2.39 0.04 -24.72
N ALA A 59 2.60 1.33 -25.01
CA ALA A 59 1.53 2.22 -25.46
C ALA A 59 1.91 3.07 -26.69
N PRO A 60 1.11 3.04 -27.78
CA PRO A 60 1.27 3.99 -28.88
C PRO A 60 0.99 5.43 -28.43
N LEU A 61 1.56 6.39 -29.16
CA LEU A 61 1.22 7.80 -28.96
C LEU A 61 -0.22 8.05 -29.41
N GLY A 62 -0.93 8.92 -28.70
CA GLY A 62 -2.31 9.31 -28.97
C GLY A 62 -3.37 8.35 -28.43
N THR A 63 -2.99 7.18 -27.89
CA THR A 63 -3.95 6.23 -27.28
C THR A 63 -4.16 6.51 -25.79
N ASP A 64 -5.26 6.00 -25.24
CA ASP A 64 -5.52 6.06 -23.81
C ASP A 64 -4.82 4.91 -23.08
N VAL A 65 -4.14 5.22 -21.98
CA VAL A 65 -3.34 4.26 -21.20
C VAL A 65 -3.86 4.22 -19.77
N LYS A 66 -4.03 3.02 -19.22
CA LYS A 66 -4.44 2.83 -17.82
C LYS A 66 -3.36 2.12 -17.03
N LEU A 67 -2.84 2.79 -16.00
CA LEU A 67 -1.91 2.23 -15.03
C LEU A 67 -2.70 1.72 -13.82
N LYS A 68 -2.24 0.61 -13.24
CA LYS A 68 -2.78 0.02 -12.01
C LYS A 68 -1.65 -0.33 -11.07
N CYS A 69 -1.74 0.09 -9.81
CA CYS A 69 -0.80 -0.23 -8.75
C CYS A 69 -1.56 -0.70 -7.51
N TYR A 70 -0.92 -1.55 -6.72
CA TYR A 70 -1.40 -1.94 -5.40
C TYR A 70 -0.40 -1.43 -4.37
N VAL A 71 -0.88 -0.86 -3.28
CA VAL A 71 -0.07 -0.40 -2.16
C VAL A 71 -0.51 -1.20 -0.94
N GLU A 72 0.42 -1.77 -0.19
CA GLU A 72 0.13 -2.40 1.10
C GLU A 72 0.83 -1.59 2.21
N ALA A 73 0.08 -1.09 3.19
CA ALA A 73 0.63 -0.33 4.31
C ALA A 73 -0.30 -0.37 5.53
N HIS A 74 0.28 -0.23 6.72
CA HIS A 74 -0.49 0.12 7.91
C HIS A 74 0.31 1.07 8.83
N PRO A 75 -0.26 2.22 9.26
CA PRO A 75 -1.53 2.82 8.88
C PRO A 75 -1.69 3.02 7.37
N ASN A 76 -2.89 3.44 6.95
CA ASN A 76 -3.18 3.63 5.53
C ASN A 76 -2.24 4.67 4.89
N THR A 77 -2.29 4.83 3.58
CA THR A 77 -1.36 5.67 2.83
C THR A 77 -2.00 6.90 2.21
N ILE A 78 -1.21 7.97 2.15
CA ILE A 78 -1.42 9.11 1.27
C ILE A 78 -0.71 8.78 -0.05
N ASN A 79 -1.49 8.70 -1.13
CA ASN A 79 -1.01 8.33 -2.46
C ASN A 79 -1.23 9.45 -3.46
N TYR A 80 -0.23 9.76 -4.27
CA TYR A 80 -0.38 10.72 -5.35
C TYR A 80 0.56 10.41 -6.52
N TRP A 81 0.11 10.74 -7.72
CA TRP A 81 0.90 10.63 -8.93
C TRP A 81 1.70 11.90 -9.14
N ILE A 82 2.97 11.77 -9.46
CA ILE A 82 3.85 12.87 -9.83
C ILE A 82 4.30 12.72 -11.27
N LYS A 83 4.62 13.83 -11.92
CA LYS A 83 5.15 13.91 -13.27
C LYS A 83 6.46 14.69 -13.25
N ASN A 84 7.44 14.24 -14.04
CA ASN A 84 8.73 14.91 -14.23
C ASN A 84 9.41 15.26 -12.88
N ARG A 85 9.88 16.50 -12.72
CA ARG A 85 10.64 17.05 -11.58
C ARG A 85 9.80 17.23 -10.28
N GLY A 86 8.76 16.43 -10.07
CA GLY A 86 7.95 16.42 -8.85
C GLY A 86 6.63 17.19 -8.94
N GLU A 87 6.13 17.47 -10.15
CA GLU A 87 4.81 18.09 -10.31
C GLU A 87 3.71 17.08 -9.95
N MET A 88 2.83 17.42 -9.01
CA MET A 88 1.71 16.55 -8.64
C MET A 88 0.65 16.57 -9.75
N LEU A 89 0.21 15.38 -10.17
CA LEU A 89 -0.90 15.23 -11.09
C LEU A 89 -2.23 15.35 -10.34
N LEU A 90 -3.14 16.11 -10.94
CA LEU A 90 -4.51 16.28 -10.47
C LEU A 90 -5.48 15.59 -11.43
N ASP A 91 -6.64 15.23 -10.90
CA ASP A 91 -7.74 14.71 -11.71
C ASP A 91 -8.23 15.78 -12.70
N GLY A 92 -8.53 15.37 -13.93
CA GLY A 92 -8.93 16.29 -14.98
C GLY A 92 -9.12 15.63 -16.35
N PRO A 93 -9.19 16.43 -17.43
CA PRO A 93 -9.49 15.91 -18.76
C PRO A 93 -8.35 15.05 -19.34
N LYS A 94 -7.10 15.33 -18.96
CA LYS A 94 -5.91 14.58 -19.42
C LYS A 94 -5.61 13.35 -18.56
N TYR A 95 -5.82 13.45 -17.25
CA TYR A 95 -5.52 12.40 -16.28
C TYR A 95 -6.75 12.10 -15.43
N THR A 96 -7.16 10.83 -15.34
CA THR A 96 -8.19 10.40 -14.40
C THR A 96 -7.56 9.56 -13.31
N ILE A 97 -7.63 10.01 -12.05
CA ILE A 97 -7.02 9.36 -10.89
C ILE A 97 -8.12 8.76 -10.03
N THR A 98 -7.98 7.48 -9.68
CA THR A 98 -8.92 6.80 -8.77
C THR A 98 -8.16 5.97 -7.76
N GLU A 99 -8.69 5.91 -6.54
CA GLU A 99 -8.17 5.09 -5.46
C GLU A 99 -9.29 4.24 -4.84
N GLU A 100 -8.95 3.03 -4.42
CA GLU A 100 -9.84 2.15 -3.66
C GLU A 100 -9.09 1.58 -2.46
N LYS A 101 -9.57 1.89 -1.26
CA LYS A 101 -8.96 1.47 0.02
C LYS A 101 -9.69 0.22 0.55
N MET A 102 -8.96 -0.87 0.76
CA MET A 102 -9.44 -2.11 1.34
C MET A 102 -8.53 -2.57 2.48
N SER A 103 -8.93 -2.30 3.74
CA SER A 103 -8.13 -2.60 4.93
C SER A 103 -6.74 -1.95 4.84
N TYR A 104 -5.66 -2.74 4.80
CA TYR A 104 -4.28 -2.29 4.65
C TYR A 104 -3.81 -2.22 3.18
N GLN A 105 -4.68 -2.51 2.22
CA GLN A 105 -4.37 -2.48 0.79
C GLN A 105 -5.06 -1.29 0.12
N VAL A 106 -4.36 -0.59 -0.78
CA VAL A 106 -4.92 0.46 -1.62
C VAL A 106 -4.65 0.12 -3.07
N THR A 107 -5.68 0.15 -3.91
CA THR A 107 -5.51 0.05 -5.35
C THR A 107 -5.57 1.44 -5.96
N MET A 108 -4.53 1.81 -6.71
CA MET A 108 -4.42 3.09 -7.40
C MET A 108 -4.55 2.87 -8.90
N TRP A 109 -5.34 3.70 -9.57
CA TRP A 109 -5.37 3.77 -11.03
C TRP A 109 -5.11 5.18 -11.54
N LEU A 110 -4.38 5.24 -12.65
CA LEU A 110 -4.20 6.46 -13.44
C LEU A 110 -4.57 6.16 -14.88
N THR A 111 -5.54 6.89 -15.41
CA THR A 111 -5.88 6.86 -16.84
C THR A 111 -5.30 8.10 -17.50
N ILE A 112 -4.41 7.92 -18.47
CA ILE A 112 -3.78 8.98 -19.25
C ILE A 112 -4.46 9.00 -20.62
N ARG A 113 -5.17 10.08 -20.94
CA ARG A 113 -5.81 10.22 -22.25
C ARG A 113 -4.87 10.79 -23.29
N GLN A 114 -4.97 10.34 -24.54
CA GLN A 114 -4.10 10.80 -25.64
C GLN A 114 -2.61 10.81 -25.26
N PHE A 115 -2.09 9.64 -24.90
CA PHE A 115 -0.74 9.47 -24.36
C PHE A 115 0.32 10.16 -25.24
N SER A 116 1.22 10.92 -24.61
CA SER A 116 2.23 11.73 -25.29
C SER A 116 3.62 11.51 -24.72
N ARG A 117 4.65 11.98 -25.43
CA ARG A 117 6.04 11.91 -24.93
C ARG A 117 6.24 12.65 -23.60
N ASN A 118 5.42 13.66 -23.32
CA ASN A 118 5.50 14.38 -22.05
C ASN A 118 5.01 13.54 -20.87
N ASP A 119 4.32 12.44 -21.11
CA ASP A 119 3.77 11.57 -20.06
C ASP A 119 4.76 10.46 -19.66
N ILE A 120 5.98 10.48 -20.23
CA ILE A 120 7.02 9.44 -20.09
C ILE A 120 7.71 9.43 -18.71
N GLU A 121 7.36 10.29 -17.76
CA GLU A 121 7.98 10.27 -16.41
C GLU A 121 6.95 10.39 -15.29
N ILE A 122 5.79 9.77 -15.45
CA ILE A 122 4.76 9.74 -14.42
C ILE A 122 5.04 8.61 -13.44
N LYS A 123 4.99 8.89 -12.13
CA LYS A 123 5.31 7.98 -11.03
C LYS A 123 4.26 8.05 -9.93
N LEU A 124 3.88 6.91 -9.34
CA LEU A 124 3.14 6.89 -8.08
C LEU A 124 4.11 7.09 -6.91
N ASN A 125 3.76 7.99 -5.99
CA ASN A 125 4.37 8.09 -4.67
C ASN A 125 3.35 7.67 -3.60
N SER A 126 3.84 7.03 -2.54
CA SER A 126 3.03 6.56 -1.41
C SER A 126 3.76 6.79 -0.09
N TYR A 127 3.03 7.31 0.89
CA TYR A 127 3.53 7.63 2.23
C TYR A 127 2.55 7.09 3.27
N ALA A 128 3.05 6.54 4.38
CA ALA A 128 2.19 6.18 5.49
C ALA A 128 1.54 7.44 6.09
N GLU A 129 0.24 7.38 6.37
CA GLU A 129 -0.49 8.36 7.17
C GLU A 129 0.09 8.40 8.59
N ASP A 130 -0.04 9.55 9.26
CA ASP A 130 0.42 9.73 10.64
C ASP A 130 -0.30 8.78 11.61
N PHE A 131 0.41 8.32 12.64
CA PHE A 131 0.04 7.14 13.43
C PHE A 131 -1.09 7.36 14.46
N GLY A 132 -1.43 8.61 14.80
CA GLY A 132 -2.50 8.93 15.76
C GLY A 132 -2.42 8.19 17.12
N ASN A 133 -3.51 8.19 17.88
CA ASN A 133 -3.63 7.49 19.19
C ASN A 133 -4.07 6.02 19.04
N GLN A 134 -3.35 5.19 18.26
CA GLN A 134 -3.69 3.76 18.12
C GLN A 134 -2.73 2.85 18.90
N ILE A 135 -3.28 1.77 19.48
CA ILE A 135 -2.48 0.67 20.04
C ILE A 135 -2.02 -0.20 18.88
N SER A 136 -0.79 0.04 18.41
CA SER A 136 -0.19 -0.67 17.30
C SER A 136 1.15 -1.27 17.70
N VAL A 137 1.43 -2.46 17.19
CA VAL A 137 2.75 -3.08 17.37
C VAL A 137 3.59 -2.77 16.14
N ALA A 138 4.79 -2.22 16.33
CA ALA A 138 5.77 -2.11 15.24
C ALA A 138 6.20 -3.53 14.85
N GLY A 139 5.75 -4.01 13.68
CA GLY A 139 6.44 -5.11 13.02
C GLY A 139 7.86 -4.65 12.73
N GLY A 140 8.85 -5.53 12.86
CA GLY A 140 10.28 -5.18 12.86
C GLY A 140 10.68 -4.13 11.82
N LEU A 141 11.61 -3.25 12.20
CA LEU A 141 12.14 -2.12 11.44
C LEU A 141 12.15 -2.38 9.93
N THR A 142 11.22 -1.77 9.19
CA THR A 142 11.29 -1.67 7.74
C THR A 142 11.27 -0.21 7.37
N GLU A 143 12.38 0.23 6.78
CA GLU A 143 12.60 1.53 6.16
C GLU A 143 11.39 1.95 5.29
N ALA A 144 11.17 3.26 5.17
CA ALA A 144 10.18 3.81 4.24
C ALA A 144 10.51 3.39 2.80
N ALA A 145 9.88 2.33 2.30
CA ALA A 145 10.09 1.88 0.93
C ALA A 145 9.33 2.80 -0.03
N LYS A 146 10.05 3.45 -0.96
CA LYS A 146 9.47 4.20 -2.08
C LYS A 146 9.27 3.24 -3.26
N GLY A 147 8.06 2.76 -3.48
CA GLY A 147 7.75 2.03 -4.71
C GLY A 147 7.26 3.00 -5.80
N SER A 148 7.73 2.86 -7.04
CA SER A 148 7.36 3.75 -8.14
C SER A 148 6.83 2.99 -9.33
N CYS A 149 5.76 3.49 -9.96
CA CYS A 149 5.30 2.97 -11.24
C CYS A 149 5.55 4.00 -12.34
N SER A 150 6.56 3.77 -13.19
CA SER A 150 7.10 4.78 -14.12
C SER A 150 6.77 4.46 -15.56
N VAL A 151 6.61 5.49 -16.39
CA VAL A 151 6.72 5.32 -17.85
C VAL A 151 8.21 5.43 -18.23
N LEU A 152 8.70 4.70 -19.24
CA LEU A 152 10.05 4.89 -19.83
C LEU A 152 9.95 4.87 -21.36
N GLY A 153 10.75 5.70 -22.04
CA GLY A 153 10.70 5.84 -23.50
C GLY A 153 11.84 5.13 -24.22
N GLU A 154 11.53 4.19 -25.12
CA GLU A 154 12.45 3.75 -26.18
C GLU A 154 11.82 3.84 -27.58
N ARG A 155 12.66 3.93 -28.62
CA ARG A 155 12.39 4.63 -29.89
C ARG A 155 11.34 4.02 -30.85
N THR A 156 10.56 3.01 -30.49
CA THR A 156 9.43 2.54 -31.33
C THR A 156 8.29 1.92 -30.52
N LEU A 157 8.53 1.54 -29.26
CA LEU A 157 7.54 1.15 -28.26
C LEU A 157 7.83 1.90 -26.96
N VAL A 158 6.84 2.62 -26.41
CA VAL A 158 6.98 3.25 -25.09
C VAL A 158 6.66 2.21 -24.04
N VAL A 159 7.63 1.92 -23.18
CA VAL A 159 7.59 0.82 -22.21
C VAL A 159 7.39 1.38 -20.80
N VAL A 160 6.25 1.11 -20.18
CA VAL A 160 5.98 1.50 -18.80
C VAL A 160 6.67 0.52 -17.85
N LEU A 161 7.76 0.96 -17.22
CA LEU A 161 8.57 0.18 -16.27
C LEU A 161 8.32 0.65 -14.84
N CYS A 162 7.81 -0.24 -13.99
CA CYS A 162 7.57 0.10 -12.59
C CYS A 162 8.71 -0.43 -11.69
N TYR A 163 9.61 0.47 -11.29
CA TYR A 163 10.73 0.18 -10.40
C TYR A 163 10.31 0.24 -8.92
N VAL A 164 10.54 -0.84 -8.19
CA VAL A 164 10.57 -0.81 -6.73
C VAL A 164 11.91 -0.17 -6.34
N ILE A 165 11.91 1.07 -5.81
CA ILE A 165 13.14 1.66 -5.25
C ILE A 165 13.34 1.03 -3.88
N MET A 166 13.94 -0.17 -3.86
CA MET A 166 14.65 -0.70 -2.72
C MET A 166 16.12 -0.33 -2.92
N LEU A 167 16.59 0.69 -2.19
CA LEU A 167 17.99 0.93 -1.75
C LEU A 167 18.33 2.43 -1.69
N SER A 168 18.40 2.94 -0.46
CA SER A 168 19.41 3.90 0.01
C SER A 168 19.36 3.79 1.54
N LEU A 169 20.13 2.90 2.17
CA LEU A 169 21.49 3.21 2.66
C LEU A 169 22.32 1.92 2.85
N LEU A 170 23.19 1.61 1.89
CA LEU A 170 24.44 0.88 2.13
C LEU A 170 25.56 1.68 1.46
N SER A 171 25.94 2.77 2.12
CA SER A 171 27.21 3.49 2.00
C SER A 171 27.35 4.39 3.22
#